data_AF-A0A7Y2MPN5-F1
#
_entry.id   AF-A0A7Y2MPN5-F1
#
_cell.length_a   1.000
_cell.length_b   1.000
_cell.length_c   1.000
_cell.angle_alpha   90.00
_cell.angle_beta   90.00
_cell.angle_gamma   90.00
#
_symmetry.space_group_name_H-M   'P 1'
#
loop_
_entity.id
_entity.type
_entity.pdbx_description
1 polymer ?
#
loop_
_entity_poly.entity_id
_entity_poly.type
_entity_poly.pdbx_seq_one_letter_code
_entity_poly.pdbx_strand_id
1 'polypeptide(L)'
;MKKIGLLLIGMILWCGCGGDDNEELSDSYAQIRVVTGLDIVDDNGNPVGTWEKPNHNPGPLRLYPIPAGNQLFVSSQTIITDIWIVPASCEKDTTDRNIKLLSLDLEYDINEVEMNEISSLEIDNFNNQVALNLEGSSKGFYKLFARTTNNDLFWQNFYFDPDLIPLLDWTLLDDACN
;
A
#
# COMPACT_ATOMS: atom_id res chain seq x y z
N MET A 1 -64.53 -20.53 -36.23
CA MET A 1 -64.59 -21.47 -35.08
C MET A 1 -63.55 -22.56 -35.29
N LYS A 2 -62.81 -22.92 -34.22
CA LYS A 2 -61.86 -24.06 -34.09
C LYS A 2 -60.51 -23.88 -34.82
N LYS A 3 -59.35 -24.20 -34.27
CA LYS A 3 -58.89 -24.62 -32.93
C LYS A 3 -57.37 -24.40 -32.89
N ILE A 4 -56.88 -24.13 -31.68
CA ILE A 4 -55.50 -24.14 -31.20
C ILE A 4 -54.70 -25.36 -31.69
N GLY A 5 -53.41 -25.15 -31.94
CA GLY A 5 -52.40 -26.19 -32.10
C GLY A 5 -50.99 -25.62 -31.87
N LEU A 6 -50.65 -25.42 -30.61
CA LEU A 6 -49.29 -25.17 -30.12
C LEU A 6 -48.39 -26.34 -30.51
N LEU A 7 -47.21 -26.09 -31.09
CA LEU A 7 -46.15 -27.10 -31.11
C LEU A 7 -44.79 -26.41 -30.93
N LEU A 8 -44.37 -26.36 -29.66
CA LEU A 8 -42.99 -26.22 -29.21
C LEU A 8 -42.23 -27.51 -29.55
N ILE A 9 -41.05 -27.38 -30.17
CA ILE A 9 -39.84 -28.21 -30.09
C ILE A 9 -38.78 -27.30 -30.75
N GLY A 10 -37.74 -26.79 -30.09
CA GLY A 10 -36.85 -27.47 -29.15
C GLY A 10 -35.58 -27.87 -29.90
N MET A 11 -34.74 -26.91 -30.26
CA MET A 11 -33.35 -27.18 -30.63
C MET A 11 -32.44 -26.12 -30.00
N ILE A 12 -31.95 -26.52 -28.83
CA ILE A 12 -30.87 -25.90 -28.05
C ILE A 12 -29.55 -26.34 -28.71
N LEU A 13 -28.47 -25.58 -28.47
CA LEU A 13 -27.03 -25.93 -28.56
C LEU A 13 -26.36 -25.51 -29.89
N TRP A 14 -25.32 -24.68 -29.96
CA TRP A 14 -24.38 -24.18 -28.94
C TRP A 14 -23.92 -22.74 -29.23
N CYS A 15 -23.94 -21.90 -28.19
CA CYS A 15 -23.06 -20.75 -28.06
C CYS A 15 -21.62 -21.28 -27.89
N GLY A 16 -20.79 -21.12 -28.92
CA GLY A 16 -19.35 -21.13 -28.75
C GLY A 16 -18.88 -19.75 -28.33
N CYS A 17 -19.17 -19.34 -27.10
CA CYS A 17 -18.46 -18.24 -26.46
C CYS A 17 -17.18 -18.83 -25.88
N GLY A 18 -16.12 -18.86 -26.68
CA GLY A 18 -14.76 -18.91 -26.14
C GLY A 18 -14.46 -17.53 -25.58
N GLY A 19 -15.01 -17.24 -24.40
CA GLY A 19 -14.39 -16.27 -23.51
C GLY A 19 -13.18 -16.99 -22.96
N ASP A 20 -12.00 -16.70 -23.51
CA ASP A 20 -10.80 -16.80 -22.69
C ASP A 20 -11.01 -15.77 -21.57
N ASP A 21 -11.60 -16.25 -20.48
CA ASP A 21 -11.52 -15.60 -19.19
C ASP A 21 -10.05 -15.73 -18.77
N ASN A 22 -9.18 -14.93 -19.40
CA ASN A 22 -8.01 -14.43 -18.73
C ASN A 22 -8.55 -13.60 -17.57
N GLU A 23 -8.87 -14.27 -16.47
CA GLU A 23 -8.78 -13.64 -15.16
C GLU A 23 -7.31 -13.18 -15.06
N GLU A 24 -7.06 -11.94 -15.49
CA GLU A 24 -5.92 -11.20 -14.99
C GLU A 24 -6.07 -11.26 -13.48
N LEU A 25 -5.26 -12.10 -12.85
CA LEU A 25 -5.08 -12.10 -11.41
C LEU A 25 -4.77 -10.65 -11.07
N SER A 26 -5.74 -9.97 -10.46
CA SER A 26 -5.54 -8.63 -9.92
C SER A 26 -4.27 -8.68 -9.09
N ASP A 27 -3.26 -7.93 -9.52
CA ASP A 27 -1.98 -7.82 -8.85
C ASP A 27 -2.20 -7.18 -7.48
N SER A 28 -2.52 -8.00 -6.47
CA SER A 28 -2.97 -7.48 -5.17
C SER A 28 -1.91 -6.58 -4.52
N TYR A 29 -0.63 -6.86 -4.78
CA TYR A 29 0.49 -5.99 -4.37
C TYR A 29 0.40 -4.56 -4.94
N ALA A 30 -0.28 -4.35 -6.06
CA ALA A 30 -0.49 -3.05 -6.68
C ALA A 30 -1.61 -2.24 -6.01
N GLN A 31 -2.40 -2.85 -5.14
CA GLN A 31 -3.52 -2.17 -4.51
C GLN A 31 -3.02 -1.13 -3.48
N ILE A 32 -3.72 0.01 -3.44
CA ILE A 32 -3.34 1.15 -2.59
C ILE A 32 -3.31 0.78 -1.10
N ARG A 33 -4.22 -0.10 -0.66
CA ARG A 33 -4.39 -0.55 0.72
C ARG A 33 -3.68 -1.88 1.02
N VAL A 34 -2.70 -2.26 0.23
CA VAL A 34 -1.91 -3.48 0.46
C VAL A 34 -0.46 -3.12 0.77
N VAL A 35 0.10 -3.78 1.79
CA VAL A 35 1.52 -3.77 2.15
C VAL A 35 2.04 -5.20 2.09
N THR A 36 3.13 -5.43 1.36
CA THR A 36 3.75 -6.75 1.20
C THR A 36 5.07 -6.91 1.95
N GLY A 37 5.50 -5.86 2.64
CA GLY A 37 6.76 -5.84 3.39
C GLY A 37 7.15 -4.43 3.81
N LEU A 38 8.20 -4.34 4.65
CA LEU A 38 8.73 -3.11 5.22
C LEU A 38 10.26 -3.06 5.10
N ASP A 39 10.80 -1.87 4.81
CA ASP A 39 12.21 -1.58 5.10
C ASP A 39 12.29 -1.06 6.55
N ILE A 40 13.16 -1.67 7.33
CA ILE A 40 13.21 -1.52 8.78
C ILE A 40 14.34 -0.57 9.12
N VAL A 41 14.02 0.45 9.89
CA VAL A 41 14.88 1.61 10.08
C VAL A 41 14.88 2.00 11.55
N ASP A 42 16.06 2.23 12.11
CA ASP A 42 16.20 2.67 13.50
C ASP A 42 15.76 4.13 13.70
N ASP A 43 15.76 4.59 14.95
CA ASP A 43 15.37 5.95 15.33
C ASP A 43 16.23 7.06 14.67
N ASN A 44 17.39 6.71 14.12
CA ASN A 44 18.31 7.63 13.46
C ASN A 44 18.20 7.59 11.93
N GLY A 45 17.31 6.77 11.37
CA GLY A 45 17.19 6.61 9.92
C GLY A 45 18.18 5.61 9.31
N ASN A 46 18.88 4.79 10.13
CA ASN A 46 19.79 3.77 9.62
C ASN A 46 19.03 2.48 9.27
N PRO A 47 19.32 1.85 8.11
CA PRO A 47 18.71 0.59 7.76
C PRO A 47 19.17 -0.52 8.72
N VAL A 48 18.21 -1.24 9.28
CA VAL A 48 18.42 -2.39 10.18
C VAL A 48 18.20 -3.70 9.44
N GLY A 49 17.23 -3.72 8.53
CA GLY A 49 16.88 -4.90 7.74
C GLY A 49 15.64 -4.67 6.88
N THR A 50 15.08 -5.76 6.38
CA THR A 50 13.83 -5.76 5.62
C THR A 50 12.98 -6.90 6.15
N TRP A 51 11.68 -6.64 6.32
CA TRP A 51 10.67 -7.66 6.57
C TRP A 51 9.89 -7.90 5.28
N GLU A 52 9.92 -9.14 4.79
CA GLU A 52 9.34 -9.56 3.50
C GLU A 52 9.83 -8.74 2.28
N LYS A 53 8.99 -8.54 1.25
CA LYS A 53 9.33 -7.78 0.03
C LYS A 53 8.42 -6.54 -0.08
N PRO A 54 8.89 -5.34 0.30
CA PRO A 54 8.04 -4.14 0.28
C PRO A 54 7.57 -3.78 -1.13
N ASN A 55 6.27 -3.48 -1.27
CA ASN A 55 5.65 -2.94 -2.48
C ASN A 55 5.66 -1.40 -2.50
N HIS A 56 6.84 -0.82 -2.31
CA HIS A 56 7.00 0.62 -2.19
C HIS A 56 7.83 1.27 -3.30
N ASN A 57 7.70 2.59 -3.45
CA ASN A 57 8.55 3.41 -4.31
C ASN A 57 9.01 4.63 -3.51
N PRO A 58 10.04 4.47 -2.65
CA PRO A 58 10.41 5.52 -1.72
C PRO A 58 11.08 6.72 -2.41
N GLY A 59 11.67 6.54 -3.59
CA GLY A 59 12.41 7.61 -4.28
C GLY A 59 13.40 8.33 -3.34
N PRO A 60 13.30 9.66 -3.18
CA PRO A 60 14.12 10.42 -2.24
C PRO A 60 13.63 10.38 -0.79
N LEU A 61 12.45 9.81 -0.52
CA LEU A 61 11.86 9.74 0.82
C LEU A 61 12.61 8.75 1.71
N ARG A 62 12.63 9.07 3.00
CA ARG A 62 13.01 8.14 4.07
C ARG A 62 12.08 8.33 5.26
N LEU A 63 11.50 7.22 5.68
CA LEU A 63 10.66 7.09 6.87
C LEU A 63 11.42 6.41 8.01
N TYR A 64 11.32 6.95 9.23
CA TYR A 64 11.93 6.33 10.41
C TYR A 64 11.36 6.86 11.74
N PRO A 65 11.40 6.08 12.83
CA PRO A 65 11.73 4.65 12.82
C PRO A 65 10.63 3.82 12.13
N ILE A 66 11.02 2.65 11.63
CA ILE A 66 10.09 1.61 11.17
C ILE A 66 10.48 0.33 11.89
N PRO A 67 9.60 -0.30 12.70
CA PRO A 67 8.26 0.16 13.05
C PRO A 67 8.23 1.50 13.81
N ALA A 68 7.12 2.23 13.69
CA ALA A 68 6.90 3.51 14.32
C ALA A 68 6.11 3.38 15.63
N GLY A 69 6.53 4.13 16.64
CA GLY A 69 5.69 4.47 17.80
C GLY A 69 4.85 5.71 17.50
N ASN A 70 4.57 6.53 18.52
CA ASN A 70 3.75 7.74 18.36
C ASN A 70 4.34 8.83 17.44
N GLN A 71 5.60 8.70 17.04
CA GLN A 71 6.27 9.67 16.17
C GLN A 71 6.92 8.95 14.99
N LEU A 72 6.69 9.49 13.79
CA LEU A 72 7.33 9.06 12.55
C LEU A 72 7.96 10.28 11.88
N PHE A 73 9.22 10.17 11.49
CA PHE A 73 9.92 11.21 10.74
C PHE A 73 9.87 10.89 9.25
N VAL A 74 9.52 11.90 8.46
CA VAL A 74 9.63 11.87 6.99
C VAL A 74 10.73 12.83 6.61
N SER A 75 11.76 12.31 5.94
CA SER A 75 12.85 13.12 5.42
C SER A 75 13.01 12.93 3.92
N SER A 76 13.48 13.96 3.24
CA SER A 76 13.71 13.93 1.80
C SER A 76 14.72 15.01 1.40
N GLN A 77 15.45 14.75 0.31
CA GLN A 77 16.29 15.75 -0.35
C GLN A 77 15.49 16.65 -1.30
N THR A 78 14.24 16.26 -1.59
CA THR A 78 13.30 17.03 -2.41
C THR A 78 12.23 17.63 -1.52
N ILE A 79 11.74 18.82 -1.88
CA ILE A 79 10.69 19.51 -1.12
C ILE A 79 9.39 18.71 -1.24
N ILE A 80 8.88 18.27 -0.09
CA ILE A 80 7.56 17.63 0.03
C ILE A 80 6.54 18.74 0.27
N THR A 81 5.44 18.71 -0.47
CA THR A 81 4.31 19.64 -0.32
C THR A 81 3.14 19.01 0.42
N ASP A 82 2.99 17.69 0.31
CA ASP A 82 1.84 17.00 0.89
C ASP A 82 2.26 15.60 1.35
N ILE A 83 1.63 15.15 2.43
CA ILE A 83 1.75 13.80 2.96
C ILE A 83 0.36 13.24 3.22
N TRP A 84 0.15 11.98 2.87
CA TRP A 84 -1.07 11.22 3.14
C TRP A 84 -0.73 9.87 3.78
N ILE A 85 -1.52 9.47 4.77
CA ILE A 85 -1.38 8.18 5.46
C ILE A 85 -2.60 7.33 5.14
N VAL A 86 -2.37 6.20 4.46
CA VAL A 86 -3.42 5.25 4.05
C VAL A 86 -3.28 3.97 4.88
N PRO A 87 -4.34 3.52 5.59
CA PRO A 87 -4.33 2.25 6.29
C PRO A 87 -4.32 1.10 5.28
N ALA A 88 -3.49 0.11 5.55
CA ALA A 88 -3.29 -1.03 4.67
C ALA A 88 -3.47 -2.36 5.41
N SER A 89 -3.91 -3.36 4.65
CA SER A 89 -3.84 -4.76 5.05
C SER A 89 -2.48 -5.32 4.64
N CYS A 90 -1.97 -6.24 5.45
CA CYS A 90 -0.80 -7.02 5.06
C CYS A 90 -1.22 -8.10 4.08
N GLU A 91 -0.39 -8.33 3.06
CA GLU A 91 -0.51 -9.50 2.20
C GLU A 91 0.87 -10.13 2.00
N LYS A 92 0.99 -11.40 2.39
CA LYS A 92 2.21 -12.17 2.15
C LYS A 92 2.31 -12.48 0.66
N ASP A 93 3.47 -12.21 0.07
CA ASP A 93 3.75 -12.63 -1.29
C ASP A 93 3.79 -14.17 -1.33
N THR A 94 2.71 -14.76 -1.84
CA THR A 94 2.59 -16.22 -2.03
C THR A 94 3.06 -16.64 -3.42
N THR A 95 3.50 -15.69 -4.24
CA THR A 95 3.97 -15.89 -5.60
C THR A 95 5.49 -15.72 -5.66
N ASP A 96 6.19 -16.37 -6.60
CA ASP A 96 7.64 -16.15 -6.77
C ASP A 96 7.93 -14.86 -7.57
N ARG A 97 7.08 -13.84 -7.43
CA ARG A 97 7.24 -12.58 -8.15
C ARG A 97 8.26 -11.70 -7.47
N ASN A 98 8.96 -10.91 -8.27
CA ASN A 98 9.86 -9.88 -7.76
C ASN A 98 9.08 -8.61 -7.44
N ILE A 99 8.26 -8.64 -6.38
CA ILE A 99 7.41 -7.52 -5.95
C ILE A 99 8.22 -6.22 -5.83
N LYS A 100 9.45 -6.30 -5.31
CA LYS A 100 10.32 -5.14 -5.18
C LYS A 100 10.59 -4.43 -6.51
N LEU A 101 10.85 -5.19 -7.58
CA LEU A 101 11.07 -4.62 -8.91
C LEU A 101 9.75 -4.13 -9.52
N LEU A 102 8.71 -4.96 -9.43
CA LEU A 102 7.38 -4.64 -9.97
C LEU A 102 6.76 -3.39 -9.35
N SER A 103 7.11 -3.09 -8.10
CA SER A 103 6.57 -1.93 -7.38
C SER A 103 7.17 -0.60 -7.81
N LEU A 104 8.30 -0.61 -8.53
CA LEU A 104 8.91 0.60 -9.06
C LEU A 104 8.13 1.18 -10.24
N ASP A 105 7.37 0.34 -10.95
CA ASP A 105 6.53 0.73 -12.09
C ASP A 105 5.07 0.97 -11.70
N LEU A 106 4.75 0.90 -10.40
CA LEU A 106 3.41 1.21 -9.92
C LEU A 106 3.14 2.71 -10.02
N GLU A 107 1.90 3.05 -10.34
CA GLU A 107 1.40 4.41 -10.34
C GLU A 107 0.08 4.42 -9.56
N TYR A 108 -0.12 5.46 -8.74
CA TYR A 108 -1.37 5.67 -8.00
C TYR A 108 -1.98 6.99 -8.42
N ASP A 109 -3.30 7.00 -8.62
CA ASP A 109 -4.03 8.24 -8.83
C ASP A 109 -4.14 9.02 -7.52
N ILE A 110 -3.89 10.32 -7.57
CA ILE A 110 -3.89 11.12 -6.35
C ILE A 110 -5.29 11.23 -5.72
N ASN A 111 -6.35 11.25 -6.52
CA ASN A 111 -7.71 11.27 -5.97
C ASN A 111 -8.01 9.94 -5.27
N GLU A 112 -7.44 8.83 -5.75
CA GLU A 112 -7.56 7.54 -5.06
C GLU A 112 -6.84 7.55 -3.70
N VAL A 113 -5.64 8.15 -3.63
CA VAL A 113 -4.94 8.36 -2.35
C VAL A 113 -5.80 9.18 -1.40
N GLU A 114 -6.31 10.33 -1.88
CA GLU A 114 -7.12 11.25 -1.09
C GLU A 114 -8.42 10.63 -0.58
N MET A 115 -9.03 9.73 -1.35
CA MET A 115 -10.24 9.01 -0.94
C MET A 115 -9.99 7.91 0.11
N ASN A 116 -8.75 7.46 0.29
CA ASN A 116 -8.41 6.33 1.16
C ASN A 116 -7.57 6.72 2.39
N GLU A 117 -7.12 7.97 2.49
CA GLU A 117 -6.34 8.45 3.63
C GLU A 117 -7.15 8.50 4.93
N ILE A 118 -6.45 8.38 6.05
CA ILE A 118 -7.00 8.67 7.38
C ILE A 118 -6.39 9.93 7.99
N SER A 119 -5.32 10.44 7.40
CA SER A 119 -4.59 11.62 7.85
C SER A 119 -3.84 12.22 6.68
N SER A 120 -3.81 13.55 6.64
CA SER A 120 -3.11 14.32 5.64
C SER A 120 -2.48 15.57 6.22
N LEU A 121 -1.38 15.99 5.61
CA LEU A 121 -0.62 17.15 6.03
C LEU A 121 -0.09 17.90 4.81
N GLU A 122 -0.57 19.12 4.61
CA GLU A 122 0.03 20.08 3.69
C GLU A 122 1.23 20.76 4.38
N ILE A 123 2.33 20.95 3.64
CA ILE A 123 3.60 21.43 4.16
C ILE A 123 4.06 22.67 3.38
N ASP A 124 3.94 23.84 4.00
CA ASP A 124 4.35 25.11 3.39
C ASP A 124 5.87 25.35 3.43
N ASN A 125 6.58 24.81 4.42
CA ASN A 125 8.01 25.11 4.67
C ASN A 125 8.79 23.84 5.02
N PHE A 126 8.85 22.89 4.10
CA PHE A 126 9.60 21.65 4.30
C PHE A 126 11.11 21.92 4.42
N ASN A 127 11.70 21.59 5.57
CA ASN A 127 13.13 21.77 5.85
C ASN A 127 13.86 20.42 5.88
N ASN A 128 13.76 19.66 4.79
CA ASN A 128 14.32 18.30 4.61
C ASN A 128 13.78 17.21 5.56
N GLN A 129 12.97 17.59 6.55
CA GLN A 129 12.36 16.69 7.50
C GLN A 129 11.06 17.29 8.04
N VAL A 130 10.08 16.43 8.28
CA VAL A 130 8.89 16.72 9.08
C VAL A 130 8.66 15.56 10.06
N ALA A 131 8.18 15.89 11.24
CA ALA A 131 7.74 14.90 12.22
C ALA A 131 6.22 14.78 12.16
N LEU A 132 5.73 13.55 12.02
CA LEU A 132 4.32 13.20 12.05
C LEU A 132 3.98 12.67 13.44
N ASN A 133 2.91 13.21 14.02
CA ASN A 133 2.33 12.67 15.24
C ASN A 133 1.30 11.60 14.85
N LEU A 134 1.50 10.37 15.33
CA LEU A 134 0.61 9.23 15.11
C LEU A 134 -0.29 8.96 16.32
N GLU A 135 -0.23 9.78 17.37
CA GLU A 135 -1.09 9.64 18.55
C GLU A 135 -2.58 9.57 18.17
N GLY A 136 -3.27 8.56 18.69
CA GLY A 136 -4.67 8.30 18.38
C GLY A 136 -4.91 7.47 17.12
N SER A 137 -3.87 7.16 16.33
CA SER A 137 -3.98 6.19 15.23
C SER A 137 -4.19 4.77 15.77
N SER A 138 -4.81 3.90 14.96
CA SER A 138 -4.92 2.48 15.29
C SER A 138 -3.61 1.75 14.99
N LYS A 139 -3.21 0.80 15.83
CA LYS A 139 -2.13 -0.13 15.52
C LYS A 139 -2.37 -0.85 14.18
N GLY A 140 -1.35 -0.96 13.33
CA GLY A 140 -1.47 -1.65 12.04
C GLY A 140 -0.47 -1.25 10.97
N PHE A 141 -0.67 -1.77 9.76
CA PHE A 141 0.12 -1.44 8.57
C PHE A 141 -0.44 -0.22 7.85
N TYR A 142 0.47 0.55 7.27
CA TYR A 142 0.18 1.78 6.59
C TYR A 142 1.06 1.96 5.36
N LYS A 143 0.55 2.71 4.40
CA LYS A 143 1.32 3.25 3.28
C LYS A 143 1.29 4.76 3.40
N LEU A 144 2.46 5.38 3.50
CA LEU A 144 2.60 6.83 3.48
C LEU A 144 2.92 7.26 2.07
N PHE A 145 2.11 8.18 1.55
CA PHE A 145 2.32 8.84 0.27
C PHE A 145 2.86 10.24 0.52
N ALA A 146 3.78 10.70 -0.32
CA ALA A 146 4.22 12.08 -0.31
C ALA A 146 4.34 12.63 -1.73
N ARG A 147 3.81 13.83 -1.94
CA ARG A 147 3.94 14.58 -3.18
C ARG A 147 5.04 15.62 -3.05
N THR A 148 5.85 15.75 -4.09
CA THR A 148 6.90 16.77 -4.17
C THR A 148 6.43 18.01 -4.93
N THR A 149 7.21 19.09 -4.87
CA THR A 149 6.96 20.31 -5.67
C THR A 149 6.97 20.07 -7.18
N ASN A 150 7.59 18.98 -7.66
CA ASN A 150 7.58 18.59 -9.07
C ASN A 150 6.34 17.75 -9.44
N ASN A 151 5.42 17.55 -8.50
CA ASN A 151 4.25 16.68 -8.63
C ASN A 151 4.59 15.18 -8.75
N ASP A 152 5.82 14.79 -8.42
CA ASP A 152 6.19 13.37 -8.29
C ASP A 152 5.57 12.81 -7.00
N LEU A 153 4.98 11.62 -7.10
CA LEU A 153 4.39 10.88 -6.00
C LEU A 153 5.29 9.71 -5.59
N PHE A 154 5.67 9.67 -4.32
CA PHE A 154 6.45 8.58 -3.73
C PHE A 154 5.70 7.98 -2.56
N TRP A 155 5.97 6.72 -2.24
CA TRP A 155 5.35 6.08 -1.09
C TRP A 155 6.26 5.07 -0.42
N GLN A 156 6.07 4.91 0.89
CA GLN A 156 6.78 3.94 1.69
C GLN A 156 5.85 3.33 2.73
N ASN A 157 5.96 2.01 2.89
CA ASN A 157 5.19 1.25 3.86
C ASN A 157 5.79 1.43 5.26
N PHE A 158 4.95 1.46 6.29
CA PHE A 158 5.39 1.37 7.68
C PHE A 158 4.37 0.58 8.52
N TYR A 159 4.81 0.14 9.69
CA TYR A 159 3.94 -0.42 10.72
C TYR A 159 3.93 0.52 11.92
N PHE A 160 2.76 0.75 12.48
CA PHE A 160 2.58 1.58 13.66
C PHE A 160 2.07 0.74 14.83
N ASP A 161 2.71 0.90 15.99
CA ASP A 161 2.29 0.30 17.24
C ASP A 161 2.56 1.29 18.40
N PRO A 162 1.52 1.85 19.05
CA PRO A 162 1.71 2.80 20.14
C PRO A 162 2.35 2.16 21.37
N ASP A 163 2.27 0.82 21.49
CA ASP A 163 2.82 0.03 22.59
C ASP A 163 4.18 -0.59 22.23
N LEU A 164 4.79 -0.15 21.12
CA LEU A 164 6.05 -0.71 20.64
C LEU A 164 7.14 -0.59 21.71
N ILE A 165 7.68 -1.75 22.11
CA ILE A 165 8.85 -1.83 22.97
C ILE A 165 10.08 -1.83 22.05
N PRO A 166 11.18 -1.11 22.37
CA PRO A 166 12.35 -0.92 21.48
C PRO A 166 13.12 -2.20 21.08
N LEU A 167 12.66 -3.39 21.49
CA LEU A 167 13.30 -4.64 21.10
C LEU A 167 12.72 -5.08 19.74
N LEU A 168 13.60 -5.13 18.75
CA LEU A 168 13.29 -5.56 17.40
C LEU A 168 12.89 -7.04 17.41
N ASP A 169 11.58 -7.31 17.40
CA ASP A 169 11.02 -8.64 17.30
C ASP A 169 10.23 -8.79 16.00
N TRP A 170 10.82 -9.50 15.03
CA TRP A 170 10.21 -9.75 13.73
C TRP A 170 8.93 -10.55 13.82
N THR A 171 8.78 -11.37 14.86
CA THR A 171 7.58 -12.18 15.05
C THR A 171 6.34 -11.31 15.26
N LEU A 172 6.51 -10.08 15.77
CA LEU A 172 5.43 -9.09 15.88
C LEU A 172 4.81 -8.78 14.51
N LEU A 173 5.64 -8.60 13.48
CA LEU A 173 5.17 -8.27 12.13
C LEU A 173 4.53 -9.49 11.47
N ASP A 174 5.10 -10.67 11.69
CA ASP A 174 4.51 -11.92 11.20
C ASP A 174 3.13 -12.18 11.81
N ASP A 175 2.99 -11.96 13.12
CA ASP A 175 1.73 -12.10 13.86
C ASP A 175 0.70 -11.03 13.45
N ALA A 176 1.15 -9.79 13.24
CA ALA A 176 0.28 -8.70 12.78
C ALA A 176 -0.22 -8.89 11.34
N CYS A 177 0.48 -9.68 10.53
CA CYS A 177 0.16 -9.96 9.14
C CYS A 177 -0.76 -11.21 8.97
N ASN A 178 -1.11 -11.91 10.05
CA ASN A 178 -2.00 -13.09 10.03
C ASN A 178 -3.42 -12.74 10.52
#